data_AF-A0A523PUJ3-F1
#
_entry.id   AF-A0A523PUJ3-F1
#
_cell.length_a   1.000
_cell.length_b   1.000
_cell.length_c   1.000
_cell.angle_alpha   90.00
_cell.angle_beta   90.00
_cell.angle_gamma   90.00
#
_symmetry.space_group_name_H-M   'P 1'
#
loop_
_entity.id
_entity.type
_entity.pdbx_description
1 polymer ?
#
loop_
_entity_poly.entity_id
_entity_poly.type
_entity_poly.pdbx_seq_one_letter_code
_entity_poly.pdbx_strand_id
1 'polypeptide(L)'
;MSGTAPPSFICCWRTADEGAPWQARQRLHADGKDAYHITLSGAGGGNPGPDSNHKVFYIDGNLWLHNKNTYSFKFFTPESDGMQVTFVVSGNIYFSDNLFYLNQNKDAVAFIALRDENVEDSGNIYFGDPVFGTLKEMNAFMYAENNSYDVNLDASGSSVVKVNGMMSAGNQIDIQRDYGDAHTKLIVNFDDRVAGGEVELPGLSSLYSDESGGGLQRRS
;
A
#
# COMPACT_ATOMS: atom_id res chain seq x y z
N MET A 1 -9.14 -35.49 -3.48
CA MET A 1 -9.60 -34.24 -4.12
C MET A 1 -8.38 -33.34 -4.21
N SER A 2 -7.78 -33.20 -5.38
CA SER A 2 -6.63 -32.32 -5.59
C SER A 2 -7.14 -30.90 -5.79
N GLY A 3 -7.19 -30.13 -4.70
CA GLY A 3 -7.48 -28.70 -4.77
C GLY A 3 -6.32 -28.00 -5.46
N THR A 4 -6.54 -27.54 -6.69
CA THR A 4 -5.70 -26.51 -7.31
C THR A 4 -5.72 -25.29 -6.41
N ALA A 5 -4.55 -24.82 -5.97
CA ALA A 5 -4.44 -23.59 -5.20
C ALA A 5 -5.16 -22.43 -5.92
N PRO A 6 -5.92 -21.58 -5.22
CA PRO A 6 -6.56 -20.42 -5.84
C PRO A 6 -5.50 -19.52 -6.50
N PRO A 7 -5.85 -18.82 -7.60
CA PRO A 7 -4.91 -17.99 -8.33
C PRO A 7 -4.42 -16.86 -7.42
N SER A 8 -3.13 -16.90 -7.06
CA SER A 8 -2.46 -15.73 -6.50
C SER A 8 -2.48 -14.63 -7.54
N PHE A 9 -3.16 -13.52 -7.23
CA PHE A 9 -3.11 -12.32 -8.06
C PHE A 9 -1.75 -11.65 -7.87
N ILE A 10 -0.71 -12.25 -8.47
CA ILE A 10 0.61 -11.65 -8.54
C ILE A 10 0.52 -10.52 -9.58
N CYS A 11 0.19 -9.30 -9.13
CA CYS A 11 0.48 -8.12 -9.93
C CYS A 11 1.99 -7.83 -9.87
N CYS A 12 2.80 -8.71 -10.49
CA CYS A 12 4.16 -8.36 -10.85
C CYS A 12 4.05 -7.53 -12.13
N TRP A 13 4.09 -6.20 -12.02
CA TRP A 13 4.33 -5.36 -13.20
C TRP A 13 5.82 -5.46 -13.57
N ARG A 14 6.18 -6.58 -14.22
CA ARG A 14 7.54 -6.82 -14.73
C ARG A 14 7.65 -6.14 -16.10
N THR A 15 8.21 -4.93 -16.16
CA THR A 15 8.69 -4.39 -17.43
C THR A 15 10.10 -4.92 -17.72
N ALA A 16 10.28 -5.43 -18.94
CA ALA A 16 11.55 -5.88 -19.47
C ALA A 16 12.42 -4.66 -19.80
N ASP A 17 13.61 -4.57 -19.21
CA ASP A 17 14.81 -4.00 -19.86
C ASP A 17 16.07 -4.25 -19.00
N GLU A 18 16.97 -5.07 -19.53
CA GLU A 18 18.25 -5.45 -18.90
C GLU A 18 19.40 -4.66 -19.53
N GLY A 19 20.22 -3.94 -18.74
CA GLY A 19 21.46 -3.39 -19.31
C GLY A 19 22.31 -2.38 -18.53
N ALA A 20 21.99 -2.00 -17.28
CA ALA A 20 22.82 -1.03 -16.53
C ALA A 20 23.13 -1.46 -15.10
N PRO A 21 24.27 -1.02 -14.52
CA PRO A 21 24.68 -1.37 -13.17
C PRO A 21 23.70 -0.86 -12.09
N TRP A 22 23.27 -1.79 -11.23
CA TRP A 22 22.11 -1.71 -10.33
C TRP A 22 22.17 -0.61 -9.25
N GLN A 23 23.34 -0.30 -8.70
CA GLN A 23 23.47 0.61 -7.54
C GLN A 23 23.33 2.10 -7.89
N ALA A 24 23.58 2.50 -9.14
CA ALA A 24 23.48 3.89 -9.57
C ALA A 24 22.04 4.32 -9.93
N ARG A 25 21.18 3.37 -10.32
CA ARG A 25 19.77 3.64 -10.69
C ARG A 25 18.83 3.78 -9.50
N GLN A 26 19.10 3.07 -8.39
CA GLN A 26 18.26 3.12 -7.18
C GLN A 26 18.01 4.54 -6.63
N ARG A 27 18.93 5.49 -6.86
CA ARG A 27 18.78 6.87 -6.36
C ARG A 27 17.98 7.79 -7.28
N LEU A 28 17.88 7.49 -8.58
CA LEU A 28 17.34 8.46 -9.55
C LEU A 28 15.81 8.50 -9.57
N HIS A 29 15.12 7.47 -9.06
CA HIS A 29 13.66 7.34 -9.22
C HIS A 29 12.91 7.05 -7.89
N ALA A 30 13.61 6.96 -6.76
CA ALA A 30 13.02 6.69 -5.45
C ALA A 30 12.37 7.92 -4.78
N ASP A 31 12.53 9.12 -5.34
CA ASP A 31 11.92 10.36 -4.87
C ASP A 31 10.49 10.58 -5.40
N GLY A 32 10.01 9.64 -6.21
CA GLY A 32 8.68 9.70 -6.82
C GLY A 32 8.59 10.60 -8.05
N LYS A 33 9.68 11.23 -8.50
CA LYS A 33 9.66 12.10 -9.69
C LYS A 33 9.37 11.32 -10.97
N ASP A 34 10.00 10.15 -11.12
CA ASP A 34 9.85 9.24 -12.27
C ASP A 34 9.21 7.90 -11.83
N ALA A 35 8.19 7.99 -10.99
CA ALA A 35 7.49 6.80 -10.49
C ALA A 35 6.75 6.05 -11.60
N TYR A 36 6.66 4.73 -11.44
CA TYR A 36 5.90 3.88 -12.35
C TYR A 36 4.39 4.15 -12.22
N HIS A 37 3.73 4.47 -13.33
CA HIS A 37 2.29 4.72 -13.32
C HIS A 37 1.50 3.42 -13.38
N ILE A 38 0.66 3.19 -12.37
CA ILE A 38 -0.30 2.08 -12.33
C ILE A 38 -1.68 2.62 -12.72
N THR A 39 -2.30 2.02 -13.73
CA THR A 39 -3.69 2.28 -14.12
C THR A 39 -4.57 1.09 -13.72
N LEU A 40 -5.69 1.35 -13.03
CA LEU A 40 -6.51 0.31 -12.39
C LEU A 40 -7.65 -0.24 -13.27
N SER A 41 -7.74 0.21 -14.51
CA SER A 41 -8.43 -0.47 -15.60
C SER A 41 -7.74 -0.10 -16.88
N GLY A 42 -7.87 -0.93 -17.90
CA GLY A 42 -7.79 -0.44 -19.25
C GLY A 42 -8.70 -1.24 -20.15
N ALA A 43 -9.56 -0.54 -20.89
CA ALA A 43 -9.82 -0.98 -22.24
C ALA A 43 -8.44 -1.10 -22.91
N GLY A 44 -8.08 -2.29 -23.39
CA GLY A 44 -6.70 -2.68 -23.73
C GLY A 44 -5.83 -1.57 -24.32
N GLY A 45 -4.56 -1.48 -23.89
CA GLY A 45 -3.60 -0.47 -24.35
C GLY A 45 -2.96 0.40 -23.27
N GLY A 46 -3.20 0.12 -21.98
CA GLY A 46 -2.57 0.84 -20.86
C GLY A 46 -3.24 2.16 -20.46
N ASN A 47 -4.31 2.56 -21.16
CA ASN A 47 -5.13 3.71 -20.78
C ASN A 47 -6.01 3.36 -19.58
N PRO A 48 -6.14 4.23 -18.57
CA PRO A 48 -7.09 4.04 -17.48
C PRO A 48 -8.52 3.96 -18.03
N GLY A 49 -9.27 2.93 -17.66
CA GLY A 49 -10.71 2.88 -17.90
C GLY A 49 -11.45 3.81 -16.92
N PRO A 50 -12.61 4.35 -17.32
CA PRO A 50 -13.39 5.26 -16.49
C PRO A 50 -14.04 4.60 -15.26
N ASP A 51 -13.93 3.28 -15.09
CA ASP A 51 -14.68 2.51 -14.08
C ASP A 51 -13.86 2.06 -12.87
N SER A 52 -12.59 2.47 -12.73
CA SER A 52 -11.70 1.96 -11.68
C SER A 52 -11.46 2.88 -10.49
N ASN A 53 -11.98 4.10 -10.53
CA ASN A 53 -11.92 5.00 -9.39
C ASN A 53 -13.13 4.79 -8.46
N HIS A 54 -12.98 5.16 -7.19
CA HIS A 54 -14.01 4.98 -6.15
C HIS A 54 -14.49 3.53 -6.02
N LYS A 55 -13.58 2.56 -6.17
CA LYS A 55 -13.85 1.12 -6.07
C LYS A 55 -13.13 0.45 -4.92
N VAL A 56 -13.73 -0.64 -4.46
CA VAL A 56 -13.09 -1.65 -3.61
C VAL A 56 -12.68 -2.83 -4.48
N PHE A 57 -11.40 -3.16 -4.47
CA PHE A 57 -10.82 -4.32 -5.15
C PHE A 57 -10.59 -5.43 -4.13
N TYR A 58 -11.24 -6.58 -4.32
CA TYR A 58 -11.02 -7.77 -3.50
C TYR A 58 -10.01 -8.68 -4.19
N ILE A 59 -9.00 -9.12 -3.45
CA ILE A 59 -7.90 -9.95 -3.92
C ILE A 59 -7.81 -11.18 -3.01
N ASP A 60 -7.96 -12.36 -3.60
CA ASP A 60 -7.71 -13.62 -2.90
C ASP A 60 -6.21 -13.96 -2.94
N GLY A 61 -5.65 -14.29 -1.79
CA GLY A 61 -4.23 -14.55 -1.62
C GLY A 61 -3.43 -13.29 -1.30
N ASN A 62 -2.18 -13.25 -1.75
CA ASN A 62 -1.22 -12.21 -1.36
C ASN A 62 -1.07 -11.14 -2.45
N LEU A 63 -0.71 -9.92 -2.03
CA LEU A 63 -0.41 -8.79 -2.89
C LEU A 63 1.05 -8.32 -2.71
N TRP A 64 1.78 -8.15 -3.81
CA TRP A 64 3.13 -7.62 -3.81
C TRP A 64 3.20 -6.34 -4.64
N LEU A 65 3.75 -5.28 -4.05
CA LEU A 65 4.04 -4.02 -4.75
C LEU A 65 5.55 -3.84 -4.86
N HIS A 66 6.07 -4.19 -6.05
CA HIS A 66 7.50 -4.16 -6.35
C HIS A 66 7.78 -3.88 -7.84
N ASN A 67 8.72 -2.96 -8.11
CA ASN A 67 9.21 -2.62 -9.44
C ASN A 67 10.74 -2.57 -9.44
N LYS A 68 11.36 -3.50 -10.18
CA LYS A 68 12.81 -3.66 -10.27
C LYS A 68 13.55 -2.47 -10.88
N ASN A 69 12.85 -1.57 -11.57
CA ASN A 69 13.44 -0.50 -12.36
C ASN A 69 13.31 0.88 -11.69
N THR A 70 12.11 1.20 -11.19
CA THR A 70 11.81 2.54 -10.64
C THR A 70 11.82 2.60 -9.12
N TYR A 71 11.56 1.48 -8.44
CA TYR A 71 11.41 1.40 -6.98
C TYR A 71 10.38 2.38 -6.39
N SER A 72 9.44 2.82 -7.23
CA SER A 72 8.40 3.75 -6.86
C SER A 72 7.21 3.64 -7.81
N PHE A 73 6.03 3.91 -7.25
CA PHE A 73 4.75 3.83 -7.93
C PHE A 73 3.90 5.07 -7.70
N LYS A 74 3.02 5.35 -8.66
CA LYS A 74 1.87 6.24 -8.52
C LYS A 74 0.67 5.57 -9.16
N PHE A 75 -0.49 5.66 -8.51
CA PHE A 75 -1.73 5.33 -9.20
C PHE A 75 -2.15 6.52 -10.06
N PHE A 76 -2.50 6.24 -11.31
CA PHE A 76 -2.94 7.23 -12.28
C PHE A 76 -4.44 7.07 -12.55
N THR A 77 -5.17 8.17 -12.42
CA THR A 77 -6.56 8.30 -12.87
C THR A 77 -6.67 9.53 -13.78
N PRO A 78 -7.49 9.49 -14.83
CA PRO A 78 -7.77 10.67 -15.64
C PRO A 78 -8.81 11.59 -14.99
N GLU A 79 -9.43 11.15 -13.89
CA GLU A 79 -10.49 11.88 -13.20
C GLU A 79 -9.94 13.10 -12.44
N SER A 80 -10.75 14.16 -12.37
CA SER A 80 -10.37 15.41 -11.71
C SER A 80 -10.30 15.29 -10.19
N ASP A 81 -10.95 14.29 -9.61
CA ASP A 81 -11.19 14.16 -8.17
C ASP A 81 -10.12 13.32 -7.46
N GLY A 82 -9.04 12.99 -8.18
CA GLY A 82 -7.94 12.18 -7.68
C GLY A 82 -8.29 10.70 -7.61
N MET A 83 -7.28 9.87 -7.38
CA MET A 83 -7.46 8.42 -7.24
C MET A 83 -7.94 8.11 -5.83
N GLN A 84 -9.07 7.41 -5.70
CA GLN A 84 -9.68 7.00 -4.44
C GLN A 84 -10.07 5.52 -4.52
N VAL A 85 -9.23 4.63 -4.00
CA VAL A 85 -9.44 3.18 -4.12
C VAL A 85 -9.06 2.44 -2.86
N THR A 86 -9.70 1.29 -2.64
CA THR A 86 -9.40 0.40 -1.52
C THR A 86 -9.09 -0.98 -2.04
N PHE A 87 -7.96 -1.54 -1.63
CA PHE A 87 -7.60 -2.93 -1.86
C PHE A 87 -7.86 -3.73 -0.59
N VAL A 88 -8.68 -4.77 -0.69
CA VAL A 88 -8.94 -5.74 0.38
C VAL A 88 -8.33 -7.07 -0.04
N VAL A 89 -7.38 -7.55 0.74
CA VAL A 89 -6.55 -8.71 0.40
C VAL A 89 -6.79 -9.80 1.45
N SER A 90 -7.33 -10.95 1.06
CA SER A 90 -7.45 -12.12 1.93
C SER A 90 -6.13 -12.89 1.91
N GLY A 91 -5.18 -12.42 2.72
CA GLY A 91 -3.78 -12.85 2.70
C GLY A 91 -2.85 -11.75 3.19
N ASN A 92 -1.62 -11.74 2.70
CA ASN A 92 -0.58 -10.79 3.10
C ASN A 92 -0.32 -9.73 2.03
N ILE A 93 0.11 -8.54 2.45
CA ILE A 93 0.52 -7.45 1.55
C ILE A 93 2.00 -7.15 1.78
N TYR A 94 2.77 -7.06 0.69
CA TYR A 94 4.20 -6.81 0.72
C TYR A 94 4.52 -5.53 -0.06
N PHE A 95 5.05 -4.53 0.64
CA PHE A 95 5.50 -3.26 0.06
C PHE A 95 7.02 -3.21 0.00
N SER A 96 7.60 -3.56 -1.15
CA SER A 96 9.05 -3.43 -1.33
C SER A 96 9.46 -2.00 -1.67
N ASP A 97 8.56 -1.26 -2.34
CA ASP A 97 8.88 0.00 -3.02
C ASP A 97 7.92 1.14 -2.67
N ASN A 98 8.34 2.35 -3.01
CA ASN A 98 7.63 3.57 -2.62
C ASN A 98 6.28 3.71 -3.32
N LEU A 99 5.29 4.26 -2.62
CA LEU A 99 4.02 4.63 -3.21
C LEU A 99 3.78 6.12 -2.97
N PHE A 100 3.62 6.86 -4.05
CA PHE A 100 3.35 8.29 -4.02
C PHE A 100 1.95 8.59 -4.55
N TYR A 101 1.39 9.69 -4.07
CA TYR A 101 0.22 10.31 -4.68
C TYR A 101 0.65 11.16 -5.87
N LEU A 102 -0.17 11.16 -6.92
CA LEU A 102 -0.02 12.09 -8.03
C LEU A 102 -0.56 13.47 -7.63
N ASN A 103 -1.70 13.51 -6.95
CA ASN A 103 -2.32 14.69 -6.37
C ASN A 103 -2.44 14.55 -4.86
N GLN A 104 -1.54 15.18 -4.12
CA GLN A 104 -1.49 15.11 -2.65
C GLN A 104 -2.74 15.62 -1.93
N ASN A 105 -3.61 16.38 -2.61
CA ASN A 105 -4.83 16.91 -2.00
C ASN A 105 -6.04 16.01 -2.25
N LYS A 106 -6.00 15.18 -3.30
CA LYS A 106 -7.19 14.47 -3.79
C LYS A 106 -7.04 12.95 -3.81
N ASP A 107 -5.82 12.47 -3.98
CA ASP A 107 -5.57 11.03 -3.99
C ASP A 107 -5.62 10.48 -2.56
N ALA A 108 -6.21 9.29 -2.45
CA ALA A 108 -6.15 8.42 -1.30
C ALA A 108 -6.20 6.95 -1.75
N VAL A 109 -5.40 6.11 -1.12
CA VAL A 109 -5.43 4.66 -1.34
C VAL A 109 -5.49 3.96 0.00
N ALA A 110 -6.34 2.95 0.12
CA ALA A 110 -6.35 2.04 1.26
C ALA A 110 -5.89 0.64 0.87
N PHE A 111 -5.17 -0.01 1.80
CA PHE A 111 -4.80 -1.41 1.77
C PHE A 111 -5.24 -2.08 3.07
N ILE A 112 -6.03 -3.14 2.94
CA ILE A 112 -6.60 -3.89 4.06
C ILE A 112 -6.17 -5.34 3.88
N ALA A 113 -5.29 -5.83 4.74
CA ALA A 113 -4.92 -7.24 4.80
C ALA A 113 -5.83 -7.95 5.80
N LEU A 114 -6.66 -8.88 5.32
CA LEU A 114 -7.53 -9.73 6.12
C LEU A 114 -6.93 -11.12 6.27
N ARG A 115 -7.20 -11.76 7.40
CA ARG A 115 -6.82 -13.15 7.62
C ARG A 115 -7.59 -14.06 6.68
N ASP A 116 -6.88 -15.04 6.13
CA ASP A 116 -7.47 -16.24 5.56
C ASP A 116 -7.47 -17.31 6.66
N GLU A 117 -8.66 -17.79 7.05
CA GLU A 117 -8.81 -18.79 8.11
C GLU A 117 -8.06 -20.10 7.84
N ASN A 118 -7.72 -20.37 6.58
CA ASN A 118 -7.00 -21.58 6.16
C ASN A 118 -5.48 -21.39 6.11
N VAL A 119 -4.98 -20.17 6.31
CA VAL A 119 -3.55 -19.84 6.24
C VAL A 119 -3.14 -19.20 7.56
N GLU A 120 -2.38 -19.96 8.36
CA GLU A 120 -1.95 -19.56 9.72
C GLU A 120 -1.26 -18.18 9.74
N ASP A 121 -0.40 -17.91 8.75
CA ASP A 121 0.35 -16.67 8.62
C ASP A 121 -0.21 -15.76 7.52
N SER A 122 -1.45 -15.30 7.72
CA SER A 122 -2.18 -14.38 6.82
C SER A 122 -2.64 -13.12 7.54
N GLY A 123 -3.13 -12.13 6.78
CA GLY A 123 -3.62 -10.85 7.31
C GLY A 123 -2.51 -9.91 7.76
N ASN A 124 -1.28 -10.12 7.27
CA ASN A 124 -0.13 -9.30 7.63
C ASN A 124 0.20 -8.25 6.54
N ILE A 125 0.83 -7.16 6.96
CA ILE A 125 1.46 -6.19 6.06
C ILE A 125 2.97 -6.16 6.33
N TYR A 126 3.78 -6.24 5.28
CA TYR A 126 5.24 -6.18 5.34
C TYR A 126 5.76 -4.93 4.63
N PHE A 127 6.60 -4.17 5.32
CA PHE A 127 7.24 -2.96 4.83
C PHE A 127 8.72 -3.23 4.53
N GLY A 128 9.13 -2.86 3.32
CA GLY A 128 10.48 -3.03 2.85
C GLY A 128 10.74 -4.40 2.23
N ASP A 129 11.91 -4.49 1.60
CA ASP A 129 12.48 -5.72 1.08
C ASP A 129 13.76 -6.00 1.90
N PRO A 130 13.86 -7.14 2.60
CA PRO A 130 15.04 -7.48 3.40
C PRO A 130 16.35 -7.51 2.59
N VAL A 131 16.27 -7.67 1.27
CA VAL A 131 17.44 -7.75 0.37
C VAL A 131 17.82 -6.38 -0.19
N PHE A 132 16.85 -5.55 -0.57
CA PHE A 132 17.12 -4.32 -1.33
C PHE A 132 16.84 -3.02 -0.57
N GLY A 133 15.92 -3.06 0.40
CA GLY A 133 15.61 -1.96 1.29
C GLY A 133 15.21 -0.64 0.62
N THR A 134 14.35 -0.70 -0.39
CA THR A 134 14.05 0.44 -1.27
C THR A 134 12.90 1.32 -0.78
N LEU A 135 12.10 0.86 0.18
CA LEU A 135 10.99 1.61 0.75
C LEU A 135 11.48 2.77 1.64
N LYS A 136 10.97 3.97 1.36
CA LYS A 136 11.21 5.24 2.06
C LYS A 136 9.92 5.99 2.35
N GLU A 137 8.96 5.93 1.43
CA GLU A 137 7.72 6.67 1.52
C GLU A 137 6.55 5.83 1.01
N MET A 138 5.48 5.81 1.81
CA MET A 138 4.23 5.10 1.55
C MET A 138 3.07 6.05 1.81
N ASN A 139 2.39 6.47 0.75
CA ASN A 139 1.19 7.28 0.84
C ASN A 139 -0.02 6.36 0.74
N ALA A 140 -0.52 5.91 1.89
CA ALA A 140 -1.67 5.01 1.96
C ALA A 140 -2.25 4.91 3.37
N PHE A 141 -3.54 4.57 3.44
CA PHE A 141 -4.20 4.01 4.61
C PHE A 141 -3.99 2.51 4.63
N MET A 142 -3.58 1.97 5.78
CA MET A 142 -3.21 0.58 5.92
C MET A 142 -3.80 -0.01 7.20
N TYR A 143 -4.41 -1.17 7.04
CA TYR A 143 -4.88 -2.01 8.14
C TYR A 143 -4.43 -3.44 7.91
N ALA A 144 -3.74 -4.00 8.90
CA ALA A 144 -3.46 -5.43 8.97
C ALA A 144 -4.36 -6.06 10.03
N GLU A 145 -5.16 -7.06 9.69
CA GLU A 145 -5.96 -7.77 10.69
C GLU A 145 -5.06 -8.53 11.69
N ASN A 146 -3.91 -9.00 11.24
CA ASN A 146 -2.90 -9.63 12.09
C ASN A 146 -1.79 -8.63 12.44
N ASN A 147 -0.61 -8.75 11.84
CA ASN A 147 0.56 -7.95 12.19
C ASN A 147 0.98 -6.99 11.08
N SER A 148 1.64 -5.91 11.46
CA SER A 148 2.43 -5.11 10.53
C SER A 148 3.92 -5.25 10.86
N TYR A 149 4.74 -5.59 9.87
CA TYR A 149 6.16 -5.81 10.03
C TYR A 149 6.97 -4.78 9.24
N ASP A 150 7.82 -4.01 9.91
CA ASP A 150 8.93 -3.33 9.23
C ASP A 150 10.12 -4.27 9.18
N VAL A 151 10.38 -4.82 7.99
CA VAL A 151 11.46 -5.78 7.72
C VAL A 151 12.62 -5.13 6.95
N ASN A 152 12.65 -3.80 6.92
CA ASN A 152 13.65 -3.02 6.21
C ASN A 152 14.97 -2.98 7.01
N LEU A 153 15.66 -4.14 7.10
CA LEU A 153 16.72 -4.41 8.07
C LEU A 153 18.13 -3.94 7.67
N ASP A 154 18.46 -3.84 6.39
CA ASP A 154 19.82 -3.49 5.92
C ASP A 154 19.80 -2.58 4.68
N ALA A 155 18.87 -1.63 4.69
CA ALA A 155 18.74 -0.68 3.60
C ALA A 155 19.90 0.33 3.61
N SER A 156 21.03 -0.02 3.01
CA SER A 156 22.01 0.96 2.52
C SER A 156 21.35 2.11 1.72
N GLY A 157 20.12 1.88 1.23
CA GLY A 157 19.26 2.85 0.57
C GLY A 157 18.37 3.72 1.47
N SER A 158 17.92 3.30 2.65
CA SER A 158 16.83 3.96 3.40
C SER A 158 17.01 3.90 4.92
N SER A 159 17.32 5.03 5.57
CA SER A 159 17.38 5.13 7.03
C SER A 159 16.03 5.51 7.68
N VAL A 160 15.01 5.80 6.87
CA VAL A 160 13.71 6.30 7.33
C VAL A 160 12.62 5.78 6.39
N VAL A 161 11.58 5.18 6.96
CA VAL A 161 10.32 4.88 6.27
C VAL A 161 9.26 5.86 6.78
N LYS A 162 8.64 6.59 5.86
CA LYS A 162 7.52 7.49 6.13
C LYS A 162 6.24 6.88 5.60
N VAL A 163 5.25 6.76 6.46
CA VAL A 163 3.88 6.44 6.08
C VAL A 163 3.07 7.73 6.21
N ASN A 164 2.51 8.22 5.10
CA ASN A 164 1.59 9.36 5.09
C ASN A 164 0.17 8.82 4.90
N GLY A 165 -0.57 8.70 6.00
CA GLY A 165 -1.85 8.00 6.06
C GLY A 165 -2.16 7.49 7.46
N MET A 166 -2.78 6.31 7.54
CA MET A 166 -2.96 5.57 8.79
C MET A 166 -2.26 4.22 8.67
N MET A 167 -1.69 3.74 9.77
CA MET A 167 -1.15 2.39 9.88
C MET A 167 -1.67 1.79 11.18
N SER A 168 -2.42 0.70 11.09
CA SER A 168 -2.89 -0.05 12.26
C SER A 168 -2.81 -1.56 12.04
N ALA A 169 -2.70 -2.29 13.13
CA ALA A 169 -2.64 -3.76 13.15
C ALA A 169 -3.58 -4.29 14.25
N GLY A 170 -4.27 -5.39 13.98
CA GLY A 170 -5.17 -6.02 14.95
C GLY A 170 -4.43 -6.69 16.11
N ASN A 171 -3.21 -7.18 15.87
CA ASN A 171 -2.37 -7.81 16.90
C ASN A 171 -1.18 -6.95 17.31
N GLN A 172 -0.13 -6.82 16.48
CA GLN A 172 1.03 -5.99 16.80
C GLN A 172 1.64 -5.29 15.58
N ILE A 173 2.36 -4.20 15.87
CA ILE A 173 3.29 -3.57 14.95
C ILE A 173 4.70 -3.97 15.40
N ASP A 174 5.37 -4.77 14.59
CA ASP A 174 6.73 -5.26 14.84
C ASP A 174 7.72 -4.51 13.94
N ILE A 175 8.62 -3.76 14.58
CA ILE A 175 9.66 -3.02 13.89
C ILE A 175 10.95 -3.80 14.11
N GLN A 176 11.32 -4.61 13.12
CA GLN A 176 12.53 -5.42 13.23
C GLN A 176 13.74 -4.51 13.12
N ARG A 177 14.64 -4.63 14.09
CA ARG A 177 15.87 -3.84 14.16
C ARG A 177 17.04 -4.81 14.21
N ASP A 178 17.98 -4.68 13.28
CA ASP A 178 19.24 -5.41 13.40
C ASP A 178 20.06 -4.82 14.56
N TYR A 179 20.84 -5.66 15.24
CA TYR A 179 21.70 -5.28 16.34
C TYR A 179 22.93 -4.53 15.80
N GLY A 180 22.82 -3.21 15.60
CA GLY A 180 23.90 -2.34 15.14
C GLY A 180 23.50 -0.87 15.07
N ASP A 181 24.33 -0.03 14.44
CA ASP A 181 24.09 1.42 14.30
C ASP A 181 23.04 1.76 13.20
N ALA A 182 22.60 0.77 12.44
CA ALA A 182 21.61 0.92 11.38
C ALA A 182 20.21 0.51 11.89
N HIS A 183 19.35 1.51 12.10
CA HIS A 183 17.94 1.28 12.36
C HIS A 183 17.10 2.13 11.43
N THR A 184 16.15 1.51 10.74
CA THR A 184 15.14 2.22 9.98
C THR A 184 14.20 2.94 10.96
N LYS A 185 14.10 4.26 10.84
CA LYS A 185 13.11 5.04 11.60
C LYS A 185 11.77 4.99 10.87
N LEU A 186 10.77 4.38 11.48
CA LEU A 186 9.38 4.48 11.01
C LEU A 186 8.74 5.78 11.52
N ILE A 187 8.20 6.58 10.60
CA ILE A 187 7.43 7.79 10.88
C ILE A 187 6.04 7.58 10.29
N VAL A 188 5.01 7.67 11.13
CA VAL A 188 3.61 7.61 10.68
C VAL A 188 3.00 9.00 10.84
N ASN A 189 2.65 9.62 9.72
CA ASN A 189 1.99 10.91 9.66
C ASN A 189 0.51 10.68 9.39
N PHE A 190 -0.35 11.13 10.29
CA PHE A 190 -1.80 11.04 10.13
C PHE A 190 -2.27 11.90 8.96
N ASP A 191 -3.08 11.31 8.07
CA ASP A 191 -3.74 12.02 6.97
C ASP A 191 -5.17 12.38 7.40
N ASP A 192 -5.35 13.64 7.76
CA ASP A 192 -6.58 14.18 8.31
C ASP A 192 -7.68 14.35 7.26
N ARG A 193 -7.34 14.36 5.97
CA ARG A 193 -8.30 14.50 4.86
C ARG A 193 -9.35 13.39 4.86
N VAL A 194 -8.94 12.15 5.11
CA VAL A 194 -9.88 11.01 5.16
C VAL A 194 -10.68 11.02 6.45
N ALA A 195 -10.04 11.35 7.58
CA ALA A 195 -10.74 11.41 8.86
C ALA A 195 -11.75 12.55 8.94
N GLY A 196 -11.47 13.68 8.29
CA GLY A 196 -12.34 14.83 8.15
C GLY A 196 -13.38 14.71 7.02
N GLY A 197 -13.31 13.66 6.20
CA GLY A 197 -14.21 13.45 5.07
C GLY A 197 -13.97 14.36 3.85
N GLU A 198 -12.81 15.01 3.77
CA GLU A 198 -12.40 15.77 2.58
C GLU A 198 -12.08 14.86 1.40
N VAL A 199 -11.58 13.65 1.68
CA VAL A 199 -11.35 12.59 0.71
C VAL A 199 -12.05 11.33 1.18
N GLU A 200 -12.82 10.71 0.29
CA GLU A 200 -13.52 9.46 0.58
C GLU A 200 -12.68 8.26 0.16
N LEU A 201 -12.68 7.21 0.98
CA LEU A 201 -12.09 5.93 0.63
C LEU A 201 -13.22 4.89 0.58
N PRO A 202 -13.51 4.32 -0.60
CA PRO A 202 -14.63 3.40 -0.76
C PRO A 202 -14.44 2.19 0.17
N GLY A 203 -15.49 1.79 0.88
CA GLY A 203 -15.45 0.65 1.79
C GLY A 203 -14.87 0.94 3.18
N LEU A 204 -14.34 2.14 3.44
CA LEU A 204 -14.09 2.62 4.81
C LEU A 204 -15.33 3.34 5.32
N SER A 205 -15.74 3.06 6.55
CA SER A 205 -16.90 3.73 7.15
C SER A 205 -16.58 5.21 7.35
N SER A 206 -17.41 6.11 6.79
CA SER A 206 -17.41 7.51 7.18
C SER A 206 -17.94 7.61 8.61
N LEU A 207 -17.06 7.57 9.61
CA LEU A 207 -17.44 7.64 11.02
C LEU A 207 -18.17 8.95 11.40
N TYR A 208 -18.28 9.91 10.47
CA TYR A 208 -18.73 11.27 10.73
C TYR A 208 -19.97 11.75 9.95
N SER A 209 -20.60 10.94 9.10
CA SER A 209 -21.75 11.43 8.31
C SER A 209 -23.12 11.36 9.01
N ASP A 210 -23.21 10.80 10.21
CA ASP A 210 -24.49 10.61 10.94
C ASP A 210 -24.75 11.66 12.05
N GLU A 211 -24.19 12.87 11.94
CA GLU A 211 -24.58 14.00 12.80
C GLU A 211 -25.95 14.63 12.45
N SER A 212 -26.89 13.86 11.88
CA SER A 212 -28.32 14.21 11.96
C SER A 212 -28.92 13.67 13.27
N GLY A 213 -28.48 14.23 14.41
CA GLY A 213 -29.32 14.39 15.61
C GLY A 213 -29.93 13.14 16.30
N GLY A 214 -29.35 11.94 16.15
CA GLY A 214 -29.80 10.73 16.84
C GLY A 214 -28.82 10.29 17.92
N GLY A 215 -29.06 10.67 19.19
CA GLY A 215 -28.20 10.31 20.31
C GLY A 215 -27.82 8.82 20.32
N LEU A 216 -26.52 8.55 20.34
CA LEU A 216 -25.93 7.21 20.39
C LEU A 216 -26.29 6.56 21.74
N GLN A 217 -27.44 5.88 21.81
CA GLN A 217 -27.77 5.06 22.97
C GLN A 217 -26.84 3.85 22.99
N ARG A 218 -25.85 3.89 23.90
CA ARG A 218 -25.07 2.72 24.30
C ARG A 218 -26.04 1.63 24.76
N ARG A 219 -26.16 0.56 23.97
CA ARG A 219 -26.72 -0.69 24.49
C ARG A 219 -25.66 -1.33 25.37
N SER A 220 -25.90 -1.29 26.68
CA SER A 220 -25.26 -2.13 27.68
C SER A 220 -25.71 -3.58 27.57
#